data_AF-A0A921AZC4-F1
#
_entry.id   AF-A0A921AZC4-F1
#
_cell.length_a   1.000
_cell.length_b   1.000
_cell.length_c   1.000
_cell.angle_alpha   90.00
_cell.angle_beta   90.00
_cell.angle_gamma   90.00
#
_symmetry.space_group_name_H-M   'P 1'
#
loop_
_entity.id
_entity.type
_entity.pdbx_description
1 polymer ?
#
loop_
_entity_poly.entity_id
_entity_poly.type
_entity_poly.pdbx_seq_one_letter_code
_entity_poly.pdbx_strand_id
1 'polypeptide(L)'
;MNRSIHIIQLLFGGGILLLLLTGCIRENRDNCPPETAVRSVVLKVMDTVTGRDITENGEAGGAELYLFAPTGEYAGHVSVTSDEIMHRIPVMLPERNLAGCRISAWTNVGAGQQFHIPDEGSRLENRAVSLFMEDDTYHGVPDNLFFGQLQLASAGTGMPEEVTVVRKNARMHITVRGLDDGVPEERYYFTVQAPNDGYDFNGKPMAGTATVRRAGTFGPNGDFATVGTFNMIHTDTPDDAETGVGVSLYERMTVRSADRLVAAVTTDDDGMPISLPAGQTVNLLIDVGQEAGISVRMEITPWNEVYQWEIW
;
A
#
# COMPACT_ATOMS: atom_id res chain seq x y z
N MET A 1 37.92 -32.59 -82.00
CA MET A 1 38.98 -32.15 -82.91
C MET A 1 39.33 -30.72 -82.53
N ASN A 2 40.61 -30.49 -82.19
CA ASN A 2 41.31 -29.22 -81.88
C ASN A 2 40.69 -28.27 -80.85
N ARG A 3 41.29 -28.14 -79.65
CA ARG A 3 42.47 -27.32 -79.30
C ARG A 3 42.29 -25.85 -79.66
N SER A 4 42.16 -25.00 -78.62
CA SER A 4 43.19 -24.00 -78.35
C SER A 4 43.07 -23.44 -76.94
N ILE A 5 44.20 -23.52 -76.27
CA ILE A 5 44.55 -22.94 -74.98
C ILE A 5 44.99 -21.50 -75.25
N HIS A 6 44.48 -20.54 -74.49
CA HIS A 6 45.24 -19.33 -74.19
C HIS A 6 45.21 -19.08 -72.68
N ILE A 7 46.43 -18.94 -72.18
CA ILE A 7 46.89 -18.82 -70.81
C ILE A 7 47.36 -17.35 -70.64
N ILE A 8 47.29 -16.85 -69.40
CA ILE A 8 47.94 -15.64 -68.84
C ILE A 8 47.25 -14.30 -69.15
N GLN A 9 46.61 -13.68 -68.14
CA GLN A 9 47.27 -12.74 -67.21
C GLN A 9 46.43 -12.55 -65.92
N LEU A 10 47.12 -12.69 -64.78
CA LEU A 10 46.67 -12.24 -63.47
C LEU A 10 46.52 -10.72 -63.46
N LEU A 11 45.44 -10.24 -62.84
CA LEU A 11 45.47 -8.98 -62.11
C LEU A 11 44.79 -9.20 -60.75
N PHE A 12 45.65 -9.22 -59.73
CA PHE A 12 45.33 -9.04 -58.33
C PHE A 12 44.46 -7.79 -58.14
N GLY A 13 43.39 -7.91 -57.36
CA GLY A 13 42.58 -6.78 -56.90
C GLY A 13 41.61 -7.25 -55.84
N GLY A 14 42.03 -7.22 -54.58
CA GLY A 14 41.25 -7.69 -53.45
C GLY A 14 39.93 -6.92 -53.31
N GLY A 15 38.82 -7.67 -53.35
CA GLY A 15 37.53 -7.19 -52.87
C GLY A 15 37.48 -7.32 -51.36
N ILE A 16 37.86 -6.26 -50.64
CA ILE A 16 37.58 -6.12 -49.22
C ILE A 16 36.05 -5.98 -49.09
N LEU A 17 35.43 -7.00 -48.49
CA LEU A 17 34.05 -6.94 -48.01
C LEU A 17 34.00 -5.94 -46.85
N LEU A 18 33.62 -4.68 -47.13
CA LEU A 18 33.30 -3.70 -46.09
C LEU A 18 32.02 -4.14 -45.37
N LEU A 19 32.19 -4.86 -44.27
CA LEU A 19 31.20 -4.91 -43.20
C LEU A 19 31.07 -3.50 -42.64
N LEU A 20 29.98 -2.80 -43.00
CA LEU A 20 29.56 -1.55 -42.38
C LEU A 20 29.11 -1.84 -40.93
N LEU A 21 30.09 -1.99 -40.03
CA LEU A 21 29.87 -1.80 -38.61
C LEU A 21 29.57 -0.32 -38.41
N THR A 22 28.31 0.04 -38.18
CA THR A 22 27.92 1.37 -37.69
C THR A 22 28.33 1.49 -36.22
N GLY A 23 29.64 1.56 -35.98
CA GLY A 23 30.23 1.95 -34.71
C GLY A 23 30.60 3.43 -34.76
N CYS A 24 29.99 4.25 -33.91
CA CYS A 24 30.37 5.65 -33.77
C CYS A 24 31.79 5.74 -33.17
N ILE A 25 32.72 6.29 -33.96
CA ILE A 25 34.05 6.68 -33.47
C ILE A 25 33.91 7.99 -32.67
N ARG A 26 34.58 8.01 -31.52
CA ARG A 26 34.45 8.94 -30.39
C ARG A 26 34.99 10.36 -30.65
N GLU A 27 34.51 11.08 -31.65
CA GLU A 27 34.96 12.48 -31.88
C GLU A 27 33.86 13.51 -32.25
N ASN A 28 32.60 13.13 -32.42
CA ASN A 28 31.53 14.12 -32.64
C ASN A 28 30.17 13.64 -32.07
N ARG A 29 29.68 14.30 -31.01
CA ARG A 29 28.51 13.86 -30.22
C ARG A 29 27.16 14.44 -30.71
N ASP A 30 27.16 15.29 -31.71
CA ASP A 30 25.95 16.01 -32.15
C ASP A 30 24.94 15.14 -32.91
N ASN A 31 25.39 14.00 -33.45
CA ASN A 31 24.57 13.08 -34.27
C ASN A 31 24.32 11.72 -33.61
N CYS A 32 24.66 11.54 -32.33
CA CYS A 32 24.17 10.40 -31.58
C CYS A 32 22.71 10.69 -31.20
N PRO A 33 21.76 9.73 -31.32
CA PRO A 33 20.52 9.81 -30.57
C PRO A 33 20.90 10.13 -29.12
N PRO A 34 20.23 11.08 -28.43
CA PRO A 34 20.57 11.36 -27.04
C PRO A 34 20.54 10.03 -26.32
N GLU A 35 21.68 9.61 -25.75
CA GLU A 35 21.72 8.47 -24.84
C GLU A 35 20.61 8.74 -23.84
N THR A 36 19.53 7.95 -23.88
CA THR A 36 18.48 8.05 -22.87
C THR A 36 19.18 7.78 -21.56
N ALA A 37 19.46 8.84 -20.81
CA ALA A 37 20.22 8.75 -19.58
C ALA A 37 19.57 7.65 -18.73
N VAL A 38 20.38 6.67 -18.32
CA VAL A 38 19.92 5.59 -17.44
C VAL A 38 19.22 6.25 -16.25
N ARG A 39 17.96 5.89 -16.04
CA ARG A 39 17.16 6.47 -14.97
C ARG A 39 17.10 5.50 -13.81
N SER A 40 17.23 6.04 -12.61
CA SER A 40 17.12 5.28 -11.38
C SER A 40 16.29 6.03 -10.37
N VAL A 41 15.74 5.31 -9.41
CA VAL A 41 15.03 5.90 -8.27
C VAL A 41 15.55 5.36 -6.95
N VAL A 42 15.40 6.15 -5.90
CA VAL A 42 15.59 5.71 -4.51
C VAL A 42 14.28 5.91 -3.76
N LEU A 43 13.93 4.97 -2.90
CA LEU A 43 12.75 5.08 -2.05
C LEU A 43 13.15 5.70 -0.72
N LYS A 44 12.25 6.55 -0.20
CA LYS A 44 12.37 7.16 1.12
C LYS A 44 11.07 6.97 1.87
N VAL A 45 11.14 6.36 3.04
CA VAL A 45 9.98 6.08 3.87
C VAL A 45 9.86 7.16 4.93
N MET A 46 8.72 7.85 4.94
CA MET A 46 8.45 8.95 5.86
C MET A 46 7.27 8.63 6.77
N ASP A 47 7.41 8.98 8.05
CA ASP A 47 6.29 9.14 8.97
C ASP A 47 5.78 10.58 8.84
N THR A 48 4.58 10.76 8.29
CA THR A 48 4.01 12.08 7.99
C THR A 48 3.55 12.84 9.23
N VAL A 49 3.22 12.13 10.31
CA VAL A 49 2.75 12.73 11.56
C VAL A 49 3.91 13.36 12.31
N THR A 50 5.03 12.65 12.41
CA THR A 50 6.24 13.10 13.12
C THR A 50 7.24 13.83 12.21
N GLY A 51 7.09 13.72 10.89
CA GLY A 51 8.02 14.24 9.90
C GLY A 51 9.36 13.50 9.86
N ARG A 52 9.46 12.33 10.49
CA ARG A 52 10.71 11.57 10.59
C ARG A 52 10.91 10.66 9.38
N ASP A 53 12.17 10.58 8.95
CA ASP A 53 12.60 9.56 8.02
C ASP A 53 12.79 8.24 8.76
N ILE A 54 12.06 7.22 8.31
CA ILE A 54 12.04 5.88 8.91
C ILE A 54 12.54 4.81 7.93
N THR A 55 13.23 5.22 6.86
CA THR A 55 13.71 4.32 5.79
C THR A 55 14.56 3.18 6.34
N GLU A 56 15.46 3.49 7.28
CA GLU A 56 16.40 2.51 7.86
C GLU A 56 15.74 1.55 8.87
N ASN A 57 14.48 1.78 9.26
CA ASN A 57 13.79 0.93 10.24
C ASN A 57 13.36 -0.42 9.64
N GLY A 58 13.34 -0.56 8.31
CA GLY A 58 12.92 -1.79 7.61
C GLY A 58 11.41 -2.06 7.61
N GLU A 59 10.59 -1.20 8.21
CA GLU A 59 9.14 -1.40 8.31
C GLU A 59 8.41 -1.45 6.96
N ALA A 60 8.99 -0.83 5.93
CA ALA A 60 8.42 -0.78 4.59
C ALA A 60 8.63 -2.08 3.78
N GLY A 61 9.48 -3.00 4.24
CA GLY A 61 9.79 -4.24 3.52
C GLY A 61 10.28 -3.99 2.09
N GLY A 62 9.95 -4.89 1.16
CA GLY A 62 10.15 -4.69 -0.28
C GLY A 62 9.02 -3.87 -0.93
N ALA A 63 9.22 -3.45 -2.17
CA ALA A 63 8.25 -2.65 -2.92
C ALA A 63 8.05 -3.10 -4.37
N GLU A 64 6.91 -2.73 -4.93
CA GLU A 64 6.61 -2.81 -6.35
C GLU A 64 6.39 -1.40 -6.90
N LEU A 65 7.13 -1.06 -7.96
CA LEU A 65 7.05 0.22 -8.65
C LEU A 65 6.33 0.04 -9.99
N TYR A 66 5.07 0.47 -10.05
CA TYR A 66 4.29 0.42 -11.28
C TYR A 66 4.48 1.71 -12.08
N LEU A 67 4.86 1.56 -13.34
CA LEU A 67 5.14 2.65 -14.26
C LEU A 67 3.93 2.86 -15.18
N PHE A 68 3.44 4.08 -15.23
CA PHE A 68 2.35 4.50 -16.11
C PHE A 68 2.87 5.58 -17.06
N ALA A 69 2.60 5.43 -18.35
CA ALA A 69 2.92 6.42 -19.37
C ALA A 69 2.21 7.75 -19.10
N PRO A 70 2.65 8.88 -19.68
CA PRO A 70 1.95 10.17 -19.54
C PRO A 70 0.48 10.13 -19.98
N THR A 71 0.12 9.19 -20.86
CA THR A 71 -1.26 8.91 -21.30
C THR A 71 -2.12 8.21 -20.23
N GLY A 72 -1.51 7.77 -19.13
CA GLY A 72 -2.11 7.05 -18.01
C GLY A 72 -2.15 5.54 -18.18
N GLU A 73 -1.60 4.99 -19.27
CA GLU A 73 -1.56 3.55 -19.54
C GLU A 73 -0.41 2.87 -18.81
N TYR A 74 -0.66 1.66 -18.31
CA TYR A 74 0.37 0.84 -17.70
C TYR A 74 1.48 0.52 -18.71
N ALA A 75 2.71 0.74 -18.28
CA ALA A 75 3.91 0.55 -19.09
C ALA A 75 4.81 -0.57 -18.54
N GLY A 76 4.68 -0.98 -17.29
CA GLY A 76 5.48 -2.07 -16.70
C GLY A 76 5.74 -1.85 -15.21
N HIS A 77 6.49 -2.73 -14.57
CA HIS A 77 6.85 -2.60 -13.16
C HIS A 77 8.31 -2.98 -12.88
N VAL A 78 8.78 -2.61 -11.70
CA VAL A 78 10.09 -3.00 -11.16
C VAL A 78 9.91 -3.34 -9.68
N SER A 79 10.40 -4.51 -9.28
CA SER A 79 10.46 -4.91 -7.87
C SER A 79 11.69 -4.30 -7.20
N VAL A 80 11.55 -3.93 -5.92
CA VAL A 80 12.58 -3.37 -5.07
C VAL A 80 12.69 -4.20 -3.80
N THR A 81 13.90 -4.60 -3.45
CA THR A 81 14.17 -5.38 -2.23
C THR A 81 14.18 -4.48 -0.99
N SER A 82 13.94 -5.09 0.18
CA SER A 82 14.03 -4.37 1.46
C SER A 82 15.41 -3.77 1.69
N ASP A 83 16.47 -4.46 1.31
CA ASP A 83 17.85 -3.97 1.45
C ASP A 83 18.12 -2.75 0.57
N GLU A 84 17.56 -2.71 -0.65
CA GLU A 84 17.67 -1.54 -1.53
C GLU A 84 16.96 -0.33 -0.94
N ILE A 85 15.80 -0.51 -0.32
CA ILE A 85 15.09 0.59 0.36
C ILE A 85 15.88 1.06 1.58
N MET A 86 16.21 0.16 2.51
CA MET A 86 16.86 0.50 3.78
C MET A 86 18.20 1.22 3.59
N HIS A 87 18.99 0.79 2.60
CA HIS A 87 20.30 1.38 2.32
C HIS A 87 20.28 2.41 1.18
N ARG A 88 19.08 2.82 0.72
CA ARG A 88 18.87 3.82 -0.35
C ARG A 88 19.66 3.51 -1.62
N ILE A 89 19.72 2.23 -1.98
CA ILE A 89 20.41 1.77 -3.18
C ILE A 89 19.57 2.18 -4.38
N PRO A 90 20.13 2.89 -5.37
CA PRO A 90 19.39 3.28 -6.57
C PRO A 90 18.93 2.06 -7.37
N VAL A 91 17.63 2.01 -7.64
CA VAL A 91 16.99 0.98 -8.47
C VAL A 91 16.90 1.48 -9.89
N MET A 92 17.44 0.72 -10.83
CA MET A 92 17.40 1.07 -12.25
C MET A 92 15.99 0.86 -12.82
N LEU A 93 15.50 1.86 -13.55
CA LEU A 93 14.24 1.76 -14.28
C LEU A 93 14.48 1.14 -15.66
N PRO A 94 13.45 0.55 -16.30
CA PRO A 94 13.59 -0.10 -17.61
C PRO A 94 14.11 0.87 -18.68
N GLU A 95 15.01 0.40 -19.55
CA GLU A 95 15.58 1.19 -20.64
C GLU A 95 14.53 1.48 -21.74
N ARG A 96 13.74 2.53 -21.53
CA ARG A 96 12.74 3.05 -22.48
C ARG A 96 12.56 4.56 -22.31
N ASN A 97 11.72 5.17 -23.15
CA ASN A 97 11.32 6.55 -22.93
C ASN A 97 10.42 6.66 -21.68
N LEU A 98 10.99 7.19 -20.60
CA LEU A 98 10.32 7.37 -19.31
C LEU A 98 9.96 8.84 -19.02
N ALA A 99 10.08 9.73 -20.01
CA ALA A 99 9.78 11.14 -19.83
C ALA A 99 8.31 11.35 -19.41
N GLY A 100 8.11 11.99 -18.25
CA GLY A 100 6.77 12.27 -17.73
C GLY A 100 5.98 11.06 -17.22
N CYS A 101 6.58 9.85 -17.21
CA CYS A 101 5.94 8.67 -16.66
C CYS A 101 5.67 8.85 -15.15
N ARG A 102 4.56 8.29 -14.69
CA ARG A 102 4.20 8.23 -13.27
C ARG A 102 4.63 6.91 -12.67
N ILE A 103 5.19 6.97 -11.48
CA ILE A 103 5.49 5.82 -10.63
C ILE A 103 4.40 5.77 -9.56
N SER A 104 3.79 4.60 -9.40
CA SER A 104 2.97 4.22 -8.26
C SER A 104 3.74 3.18 -7.47
N ALA A 105 4.20 3.54 -6.27
CA ALA A 105 5.04 2.70 -5.43
C ALA A 105 4.24 2.13 -4.27
N TRP A 106 4.18 0.81 -4.18
CA TRP A 106 3.52 0.08 -3.09
C TRP A 106 4.52 -0.77 -2.35
N THR A 107 4.56 -0.68 -1.02
CA THR A 107 5.54 -1.42 -0.21
C THR A 107 4.87 -2.26 0.86
N ASN A 108 5.59 -3.29 1.32
CA ASN A 108 5.16 -4.27 2.31
C ASN A 108 3.90 -5.04 1.87
N VAL A 109 4.05 -5.90 0.86
CA VAL A 109 3.05 -6.93 0.55
C VAL A 109 3.06 -7.97 1.68
N GLY A 110 2.23 -7.73 2.69
CA GLY A 110 2.10 -8.60 3.84
C GLY A 110 1.19 -9.80 3.56
N ALA A 111 0.83 -10.51 4.62
CA ALA A 111 -0.07 -11.65 4.59
C ALA A 111 -1.56 -11.25 4.55
N GLY A 112 -1.91 -10.01 4.91
CA GLY A 112 -3.29 -9.53 4.96
C GLY A 112 -3.82 -8.92 3.65
N GLN A 113 -2.95 -8.72 2.65
CA GLN A 113 -3.28 -8.04 1.40
C GLN A 113 -2.52 -8.61 0.21
N GLN A 114 -3.09 -8.46 -0.99
CA GLN A 114 -2.42 -8.75 -2.25
C GLN A 114 -2.23 -7.50 -3.09
N PHE A 115 -1.12 -7.46 -3.82
CA PHE A 115 -0.90 -6.50 -4.89
C PHE A 115 -1.37 -7.10 -6.22
N HIS A 116 -2.07 -6.28 -7.00
CA HIS A 116 -2.52 -6.65 -8.34
C HIS A 116 -1.47 -6.19 -9.34
N ILE A 117 -1.11 -7.09 -10.26
CA ILE A 117 -0.26 -6.74 -11.39
C ILE A 117 -1.18 -6.25 -12.51
N PRO A 118 -0.98 -5.03 -13.05
CA PRO A 118 -1.82 -4.51 -14.11
C PRO A 118 -1.64 -5.29 -15.42
N ASP A 119 -2.75 -5.53 -16.12
CA ASP A 119 -2.76 -5.99 -17.51
C ASP A 119 -2.48 -4.82 -18.48
N GLU A 120 -2.21 -5.15 -19.75
CA GLU A 120 -2.11 -4.15 -20.82
C GLU A 120 -3.40 -3.32 -20.94
N GLY A 121 -3.28 -2.00 -21.03
CA GLY A 121 -4.41 -1.07 -21.06
C GLY A 121 -4.96 -0.68 -19.68
N SER A 122 -4.45 -1.28 -18.59
CA SER A 122 -4.75 -0.82 -17.23
C SER A 122 -4.31 0.63 -17.03
N ARG A 123 -5.01 1.34 -16.16
CA ARG A 123 -4.81 2.74 -15.82
C ARG A 123 -4.63 2.90 -14.32
N LEU A 124 -4.32 4.14 -13.91
CA LEU A 124 -4.09 4.44 -12.50
C LEU A 124 -5.33 4.23 -11.61
N GLU A 125 -6.52 4.31 -12.19
CA GLU A 125 -7.80 4.13 -11.49
C GLU A 125 -8.17 2.65 -11.31
N ASN A 126 -7.41 1.72 -11.89
CA ASN A 126 -7.58 0.30 -11.65
C ASN A 126 -7.04 -0.10 -10.28
N ARG A 127 -7.56 -1.20 -9.75
CA ARG A 127 -7.25 -1.73 -8.44
C ARG A 127 -5.79 -2.17 -8.35
N ALA A 128 -5.08 -1.65 -7.35
CA ALA A 128 -3.70 -1.97 -7.02
C ALA A 128 -3.60 -2.94 -5.84
N VAL A 129 -4.48 -2.80 -4.85
CA VAL A 129 -4.44 -3.59 -3.62
C VAL A 129 -5.83 -4.12 -3.28
N SER A 130 -5.90 -5.36 -2.79
CA SER A 130 -7.09 -5.93 -2.14
C SER A 130 -6.70 -6.56 -0.82
N LEU A 131 -7.60 -6.52 0.16
CA LEU A 131 -7.55 -7.39 1.32
C LEU A 131 -7.86 -8.84 0.91
N PHE A 132 -7.24 -9.80 1.59
CA PHE A 132 -7.62 -11.20 1.46
C PHE A 132 -8.90 -11.50 2.23
N MET A 133 -9.67 -12.46 1.74
CA MET A 133 -10.73 -13.11 2.52
C MET A 133 -10.07 -14.19 3.40
N GLU A 134 -10.30 -14.12 4.72
CA GLU A 134 -9.90 -15.19 5.66
C GLU A 134 -10.86 -16.37 5.60
N ASP A 135 -12.16 -16.07 5.45
CA ASP A 135 -13.24 -17.03 5.22
C ASP A 135 -14.31 -16.40 4.30
N ASP A 136 -15.45 -17.05 4.09
CA ASP A 136 -16.52 -16.52 3.22
C ASP A 136 -17.20 -15.24 3.76
N THR A 137 -16.85 -14.78 4.97
CA THR A 137 -17.52 -13.68 5.68
C THR A 137 -16.56 -12.55 6.05
N TYR A 138 -15.34 -12.88 6.50
CA TYR A 138 -14.40 -11.94 7.07
C TYR A 138 -13.16 -11.77 6.20
N HIS A 139 -12.70 -10.53 6.14
CA HIS A 139 -11.43 -10.17 5.55
C HIS A 139 -10.32 -10.33 6.59
N GLY A 140 -9.12 -10.60 6.08
CA GLY A 140 -7.90 -10.52 6.87
C GLY A 140 -7.58 -9.07 7.25
N VAL A 141 -6.83 -8.95 8.34
CA VAL A 141 -6.29 -7.65 8.77
C VAL A 141 -5.09 -7.31 7.90
N PRO A 142 -5.06 -6.17 7.20
CA PRO A 142 -3.90 -5.77 6.41
C PRO A 142 -2.66 -5.57 7.29
N ASP A 143 -1.51 -5.93 6.76
CA ASP A 143 -0.23 -5.50 7.31
C ASP A 143 0.00 -4.01 7.06
N ASN A 144 1.14 -3.53 7.56
CA ASN A 144 1.55 -2.14 7.48
C ASN A 144 1.87 -1.70 6.04
N LEU A 145 0.92 -1.09 5.35
CA LEU A 145 1.05 -0.75 3.93
C LEU A 145 1.58 0.66 3.72
N PHE A 146 2.51 0.84 2.78
CA PHE A 146 3.00 2.15 2.38
C PHE A 146 2.76 2.42 0.90
N PHE A 147 2.60 3.71 0.60
CA PHE A 147 2.31 4.19 -0.75
C PHE A 147 3.07 5.49 -1.04
N GLY A 148 3.50 5.65 -2.29
CA GLY A 148 4.02 6.91 -2.80
C GLY A 148 3.82 7.05 -4.30
N GLN A 149 3.91 8.28 -4.78
CA GLN A 149 3.90 8.57 -6.21
C GLN A 149 5.00 9.54 -6.59
N LEU A 150 5.49 9.39 -7.81
CA LEU A 150 6.43 10.33 -8.42
C LEU A 150 6.09 10.48 -9.90
N GLN A 151 6.07 11.72 -10.39
CA GLN A 151 6.12 11.97 -11.84
C GLN A 151 7.57 12.22 -12.23
N LEU A 152 8.11 11.35 -13.07
CA LEU A 152 9.49 11.45 -13.53
C LEU A 152 9.69 12.70 -14.38
N ALA A 153 10.83 13.37 -14.20
CA ALA A 153 11.18 14.54 -15.01
C ALA A 153 11.20 14.20 -16.52
N SER A 154 11.01 15.20 -17.38
CA SER A 154 11.03 14.98 -18.84
C SER A 154 12.42 14.61 -19.38
N ALA A 155 13.49 14.99 -18.68
CA ALA A 155 14.86 14.66 -19.01
C ALA A 155 15.54 14.01 -17.80
N GLY A 156 16.29 12.93 -18.04
CA GLY A 156 17.10 12.31 -17.00
C GLY A 156 18.28 13.20 -16.62
N THR A 157 18.57 13.29 -15.32
CA THR A 157 19.70 14.08 -14.79
C THR A 157 20.96 13.23 -14.57
N GLY A 158 20.84 11.90 -14.70
CA GLY A 158 21.88 10.94 -14.30
C GLY A 158 21.98 10.73 -12.78
N MET A 159 21.15 11.42 -11.99
CA MET A 159 21.02 11.23 -10.55
C MET A 159 19.71 10.48 -10.24
N PRO A 160 19.67 9.65 -9.19
CA PRO A 160 18.44 9.00 -8.76
C PRO A 160 17.37 10.02 -8.35
N GLU A 161 16.14 9.82 -8.82
CA GLU A 161 14.97 10.58 -8.34
C GLU A 161 14.41 9.92 -7.07
N GLU A 162 13.90 10.71 -6.12
CA GLU A 162 13.39 10.22 -4.85
C GLU A 162 11.88 9.98 -4.91
N VAL A 163 11.45 8.75 -4.60
CA VAL A 163 10.04 8.42 -4.36
C VAL A 163 9.80 8.40 -2.86
N THR A 164 9.09 9.42 -2.35
CA THR A 164 8.66 9.42 -0.95
C THR A 164 7.44 8.51 -0.80
N VAL A 165 7.55 7.50 0.07
CA VAL A 165 6.45 6.60 0.45
C VAL A 165 6.07 6.83 1.91
N VAL A 166 4.77 6.73 2.21
CA VAL A 166 4.19 7.02 3.53
C VAL A 166 3.18 5.94 3.90
N ARG A 167 2.92 5.75 5.20
CA ARG A 167 1.90 4.79 5.65
C ARG A 167 0.54 5.14 5.05
N LYS A 168 -0.15 4.13 4.55
CA LYS A 168 -1.39 4.31 3.80
C LYS A 168 -2.60 3.74 4.49
N ASN A 169 -2.44 2.67 5.26
CA ASN A 169 -3.48 2.15 6.12
C ASN A 169 -3.64 3.04 7.37
N ALA A 170 -4.77 2.87 8.05
CA ALA A 170 -4.99 3.39 9.39
C ALA A 170 -4.84 2.25 10.40
N ARG A 171 -4.72 2.60 11.68
CA ARG A 171 -4.68 1.64 12.78
C ARG A 171 -5.81 1.90 13.75
N MET A 172 -6.29 0.85 14.41
CA MET A 172 -7.40 0.92 15.34
C MET A 172 -7.10 0.15 16.63
N HIS A 173 -7.60 0.67 17.74
CA HIS A 173 -7.70 0.01 19.04
C HIS A 173 -9.09 0.28 19.62
N ILE A 174 -9.77 -0.77 20.08
CA ILE A 174 -11.13 -0.66 20.61
C ILE A 174 -11.11 -1.08 22.07
N THR A 175 -11.74 -0.29 22.92
CA THR A 175 -11.94 -0.55 24.35
C THR A 175 -13.43 -0.50 24.66
N VAL A 176 -13.92 -1.43 25.46
CA VAL A 176 -15.30 -1.47 25.93
C VAL A 176 -15.31 -1.44 27.45
N ARG A 177 -16.11 -0.55 28.02
CA ARG A 177 -16.29 -0.40 29.46
C ARG A 177 -17.68 -0.85 29.88
N GLY A 178 -17.79 -1.45 31.06
CA GLY A 178 -19.07 -1.86 31.64
C GLY A 178 -19.63 -3.20 31.14
N LEU A 179 -18.78 -4.04 30.52
CA LEU A 179 -19.15 -5.42 30.22
C LEU A 179 -19.15 -6.29 31.49
N ASP A 180 -19.95 -7.35 31.45
CA ASP A 180 -19.97 -8.39 32.50
C ASP A 180 -18.69 -9.23 32.41
N ASP A 181 -17.76 -9.02 33.34
CA ASP A 181 -16.50 -9.77 33.45
C ASP A 181 -16.70 -11.19 34.02
N GLY A 182 -17.92 -11.54 34.44
CA GLY A 182 -18.33 -12.91 34.75
C GLY A 182 -18.55 -13.78 33.51
N VAL A 183 -18.68 -13.18 32.33
CA VAL A 183 -18.74 -13.90 31.05
C VAL A 183 -17.31 -14.13 30.54
N PRO A 184 -16.94 -15.37 30.16
CA PRO A 184 -15.61 -15.64 29.62
C PRO A 184 -15.28 -14.79 28.39
N GLU A 185 -14.08 -14.21 28.36
CA GLU A 185 -13.65 -13.26 27.32
C GLU A 185 -13.72 -13.83 25.90
N GLU A 186 -13.52 -15.14 25.73
CA GLU A 186 -13.63 -15.83 24.45
C GLU A 186 -15.05 -15.86 23.88
N ARG A 187 -16.06 -15.51 24.70
CA ARG A 187 -17.42 -15.31 24.20
C ARG A 187 -17.60 -13.95 23.55
N TYR A 188 -16.75 -12.97 23.85
CA TYR A 188 -16.84 -11.65 23.22
C TYR A 188 -15.97 -11.57 21.97
N TYR A 189 -16.49 -10.90 20.93
CA TYR A 189 -15.70 -10.55 19.76
C TYR A 189 -16.23 -9.27 19.10
N PHE A 190 -15.33 -8.56 18.46
CA PHE A 190 -15.64 -7.39 17.65
C PHE A 190 -15.80 -7.77 16.18
N THR A 191 -16.68 -7.07 15.49
CA THR A 191 -16.63 -6.93 14.03
C THR A 191 -16.45 -5.47 13.67
N VAL A 192 -15.54 -5.17 12.75
CA VAL A 192 -15.34 -3.82 12.23
C VAL A 192 -15.59 -3.84 10.74
N GLN A 193 -16.52 -3.02 10.28
CA GLN A 193 -16.90 -2.88 8.89
C GLN A 193 -16.41 -1.54 8.36
N ALA A 194 -15.64 -1.57 7.28
CA ALA A 194 -15.17 -0.40 6.55
C ALA A 194 -15.75 -0.42 5.12
N PRO A 195 -15.98 0.76 4.51
CA PRO A 195 -16.59 0.85 3.17
C PRO A 195 -15.64 0.44 2.03
N ASN A 196 -14.35 0.29 2.35
CA ASN A 196 -13.28 0.04 1.40
C ASN A 196 -12.48 -1.23 1.76
N ASP A 197 -12.07 -2.00 0.75
CA ASP A 197 -11.35 -3.27 0.86
C ASP A 197 -10.01 -3.24 0.11
N GLY A 198 -9.56 -2.06 -0.31
CA GLY A 198 -8.33 -1.93 -1.07
C GLY A 198 -8.07 -0.53 -1.61
N TYR A 199 -7.15 -0.44 -2.56
CA TYR A 199 -6.69 0.81 -3.16
C TYR A 199 -6.53 0.68 -4.68
N ASP A 200 -6.68 1.79 -5.39
CA ASP A 200 -6.27 1.93 -6.79
C ASP A 200 -4.77 2.30 -6.92
N PHE A 201 -4.21 2.39 -8.12
CA PHE A 201 -2.80 2.81 -8.29
C PHE A 201 -2.58 4.31 -8.03
N ASN A 202 -3.64 5.10 -7.82
CA ASN A 202 -3.56 6.44 -7.25
C ASN A 202 -3.45 6.46 -5.73
N GLY A 203 -3.55 5.30 -5.08
CA GLY A 203 -3.61 5.21 -3.62
C GLY A 203 -4.94 5.72 -3.07
N LYS A 204 -5.99 5.81 -3.88
CA LYS A 204 -7.32 6.14 -3.40
C LYS A 204 -7.98 4.86 -2.86
N PRO A 205 -8.64 4.90 -1.68
CA PRO A 205 -9.48 3.80 -1.23
C PRO A 205 -10.49 3.39 -2.31
N MET A 206 -10.63 2.09 -2.52
CA MET A 206 -11.59 1.53 -3.45
C MET A 206 -12.79 0.95 -2.72
N ALA A 207 -13.98 1.24 -3.24
CA ALA A 207 -15.22 0.70 -2.73
C ALA A 207 -15.21 -0.84 -2.76
N GLY A 208 -15.66 -1.41 -1.65
CA GLY A 208 -15.72 -2.84 -1.37
C GLY A 208 -15.79 -3.02 0.13
N THR A 209 -16.88 -3.56 0.65
CA THR A 209 -17.09 -3.61 2.10
C THR A 209 -16.15 -4.62 2.76
N ALA A 210 -15.16 -4.14 3.49
CA ALA A 210 -14.31 -4.98 4.31
C ALA A 210 -14.94 -5.19 5.69
N THR A 211 -15.03 -6.44 6.14
CA THR A 211 -15.46 -6.76 7.50
C THR A 211 -14.38 -7.61 8.16
N VAL A 212 -13.77 -7.12 9.24
CA VAL A 212 -12.76 -7.87 10.01
C VAL A 212 -13.33 -8.30 11.35
N ARG A 213 -12.85 -9.43 11.88
CA ARG A 213 -13.22 -9.93 13.20
C ARG A 213 -12.03 -9.87 14.16
N ARG A 214 -12.25 -9.36 15.37
CA ARG A 214 -11.18 -9.25 16.39
C ARG A 214 -11.62 -9.85 17.72
N ALA A 215 -10.74 -10.62 18.32
CA ALA A 215 -10.85 -10.98 19.73
C ALA A 215 -10.44 -9.81 20.63
N GLY A 216 -10.87 -9.85 21.88
CA GLY A 216 -10.40 -8.96 22.92
C GLY A 216 -10.03 -9.70 24.20
N THR A 217 -9.58 -8.95 25.19
CA THR A 217 -9.23 -9.45 26.52
C THR A 217 -9.60 -8.42 27.58
N PHE A 218 -9.91 -8.88 28.78
CA PHE A 218 -10.14 -8.00 29.91
C PHE A 218 -8.81 -7.48 30.49
N GLY A 219 -8.74 -6.16 30.65
CA GLY A 219 -7.67 -5.50 31.37
C GLY A 219 -7.88 -5.53 32.90
N PRO A 220 -6.85 -5.17 33.69
CA PRO A 220 -6.95 -5.12 35.16
C PRO A 220 -8.00 -4.16 35.71
N ASN A 221 -8.46 -3.20 34.91
CA ASN A 221 -9.49 -2.23 35.24
C ASN A 221 -10.92 -2.68 34.86
N GLY A 222 -11.07 -3.90 34.34
CA GLY A 222 -12.35 -4.44 33.88
C GLY A 222 -12.77 -3.99 32.47
N ASP A 223 -11.96 -3.16 31.79
CA ASP A 223 -12.23 -2.81 30.39
C ASP A 223 -11.87 -3.99 29.48
N PHE A 224 -12.71 -4.30 28.51
CA PHE A 224 -12.44 -5.30 27.48
C PHE A 224 -11.89 -4.61 26.24
N ALA A 225 -10.67 -4.94 25.82
CA ALA A 225 -10.04 -4.28 24.68
C ALA A 225 -9.59 -5.28 23.62
N THR A 226 -9.52 -4.84 22.36
CA THR A 226 -8.91 -5.64 21.29
C THR A 226 -7.50 -6.06 21.67
N VAL A 227 -7.12 -7.30 21.34
CA VAL A 227 -5.74 -7.77 21.56
C VAL A 227 -4.79 -6.98 20.66
N GLY A 228 -4.08 -6.02 21.24
CA GLY A 228 -3.22 -5.08 20.52
C GLY A 228 -3.99 -4.14 19.59
N THR A 229 -3.24 -3.50 18.69
CA THR A 229 -3.78 -2.71 17.60
C THR A 229 -3.88 -3.53 16.33
N PHE A 230 -4.70 -3.08 15.38
CA PHE A 230 -4.85 -3.73 14.08
C PHE A 230 -5.05 -2.69 12.99
N ASN A 231 -4.64 -3.00 11.77
CA ASN A 231 -4.75 -2.03 10.68
C ASN A 231 -6.06 -2.21 9.91
N MET A 232 -6.48 -1.14 9.24
CA MET A 232 -7.65 -1.09 8.38
C MET A 232 -7.33 -0.23 7.15
N ILE A 233 -8.11 -0.39 6.07
CA ILE A 233 -8.08 0.56 4.96
C ILE A 233 -8.51 1.93 5.49
N HIS A 234 -7.75 2.99 5.17
CA HIS A 234 -8.11 4.32 5.63
C HIS A 234 -9.41 4.77 4.96
N THR A 235 -10.17 5.60 5.67
CA THR A 235 -11.29 6.32 5.05
C THR A 235 -10.78 7.66 4.54
N ASP A 236 -11.22 8.05 3.36
CA ASP A 236 -11.28 9.49 3.04
C ASP A 236 -12.24 10.15 4.04
N THR A 237 -12.17 11.47 4.25
CA THR A 237 -13.05 12.18 5.20
C THR A 237 -14.52 11.78 4.96
N PRO A 238 -15.15 10.99 5.85
CA PRO A 238 -16.46 10.43 5.59
C PRO A 238 -17.53 11.51 5.70
N ASP A 239 -18.48 11.52 4.77
CA ASP A 239 -19.56 12.51 4.73
C ASP A 239 -20.78 12.06 5.57
N ASP A 240 -20.91 10.75 5.81
CA ASP A 240 -22.01 10.14 6.57
C ASP A 240 -21.62 8.77 7.17
N ALA A 241 -22.55 8.16 7.93
CA ALA A 241 -22.31 6.89 8.60
C ALA A 241 -22.14 5.70 7.62
N GLU A 242 -22.69 5.77 6.40
CA GLU A 242 -22.53 4.71 5.38
C GLU A 242 -21.13 4.73 4.76
N THR A 243 -20.50 5.90 4.75
CA THR A 243 -19.12 6.13 4.30
C THR A 243 -18.10 6.09 5.44
N GLY A 244 -18.56 5.95 6.69
CA GLY A 244 -17.75 5.78 7.89
C GLY A 244 -17.53 4.30 8.26
N VAL A 245 -16.96 4.09 9.44
CA VAL A 245 -16.69 2.76 10.00
C VAL A 245 -17.76 2.33 10.98
N GLY A 246 -18.25 1.10 10.81
CA GLY A 246 -19.13 0.44 11.77
C GLY A 246 -18.34 -0.46 12.71
N VAL A 247 -18.56 -0.34 14.01
CA VAL A 247 -17.98 -1.23 15.03
C VAL A 247 -19.12 -1.92 15.78
N SER A 248 -19.06 -3.24 15.89
CA SER A 248 -20.03 -4.01 16.67
C SER A 248 -19.32 -4.96 17.62
N LEU A 249 -19.87 -5.12 18.82
CA LEU A 249 -19.47 -6.09 19.82
C LEU A 249 -20.56 -7.16 19.95
N TYR A 250 -20.15 -8.42 19.90
CA TYR A 250 -21.05 -9.57 20.04
C TYR A 250 -20.64 -10.46 21.22
N GLU A 251 -21.64 -11.09 21.84
CA GLU A 251 -21.48 -12.22 22.76
C GLU A 251 -21.92 -13.52 22.07
N ARG A 252 -21.01 -14.49 21.99
CA ARG A 252 -21.26 -15.83 21.45
C ARG A 252 -22.26 -16.57 22.32
N MET A 253 -23.34 -17.05 21.72
CA MET A 253 -24.35 -17.81 22.42
C MET A 253 -24.02 -19.31 22.37
N THR A 254 -24.14 -20.01 23.50
CA THR A 254 -23.76 -21.43 23.62
C THR A 254 -24.81 -22.41 23.08
N VAL A 255 -26.00 -21.91 22.74
CA VAL A 255 -27.13 -22.68 22.17
C VAL A 255 -27.29 -22.27 20.70
N ARG A 256 -28.07 -23.02 19.89
CA ARG A 256 -28.36 -22.77 18.45
C ARG A 256 -29.11 -21.45 18.17
N SER A 257 -28.71 -20.37 18.81
CA SER A 257 -29.19 -19.02 18.66
C SER A 257 -28.11 -18.22 17.93
N ALA A 258 -28.51 -17.16 17.24
CA ALA A 258 -27.55 -16.18 16.75
C ALA A 258 -26.80 -15.54 17.93
N ASP A 259 -25.56 -15.13 17.68
CA ASP A 259 -24.76 -14.37 18.64
C ASP A 259 -25.48 -13.07 19.02
N ARG A 260 -25.40 -12.69 20.29
CA ARG A 260 -26.10 -11.51 20.83
C ARG A 260 -25.30 -10.26 20.52
N LEU A 261 -25.89 -9.32 19.79
CA LEU A 261 -25.33 -7.98 19.64
C LEU A 261 -25.37 -7.26 21.00
N VAL A 262 -24.22 -6.83 21.48
CA VAL A 262 -24.07 -6.10 22.75
C VAL A 262 -24.03 -4.59 22.49
N ALA A 263 -23.26 -4.17 21.48
CA ALA A 263 -23.16 -2.78 21.07
C ALA A 263 -22.91 -2.68 19.57
N ALA A 264 -23.44 -1.63 18.93
CA ALA A 264 -23.13 -1.25 17.56
C ALA A 264 -23.02 0.28 17.48
N VAL A 265 -21.94 0.77 16.89
CA VAL A 265 -21.62 2.20 16.80
C VAL A 265 -21.10 2.52 15.40
N THR A 266 -21.50 3.67 14.87
CA THR A 266 -21.09 4.18 13.55
C THR A 266 -20.62 5.63 13.60
N THR A 267 -20.80 6.29 14.74
CA THR A 267 -20.42 7.69 14.97
C THR A 267 -19.64 7.84 16.27
N ASP A 268 -18.85 8.90 16.36
CA ASP A 268 -18.17 9.34 17.58
C ASP A 268 -19.10 10.12 18.53
N ASP A 269 -18.54 10.72 19.58
CA ASP A 269 -19.23 11.55 20.57
C ASP A 269 -19.81 12.85 20.02
N ASP A 270 -19.28 13.36 18.91
CA ASP A 270 -19.80 14.53 18.20
C ASP A 270 -20.91 14.15 17.20
N GLY A 271 -21.22 12.86 17.07
CA GLY A 271 -22.17 12.34 16.09
C GLY A 271 -21.61 12.30 14.67
N MET A 272 -20.30 12.48 14.51
CA MET A 272 -19.61 12.40 13.23
C MET A 272 -19.29 10.93 12.90
N PRO A 273 -19.29 10.54 11.63
CA PRO A 273 -18.95 9.16 11.25
C PRO A 273 -17.54 8.79 11.71
N ILE A 274 -17.38 7.56 12.22
CA ILE A 274 -16.06 7.08 12.63
C ILE A 274 -15.14 7.04 11.40
N SER A 275 -14.03 7.78 11.48
CA SER A 275 -13.04 7.88 10.40
C SER A 275 -11.75 7.17 10.78
N LEU A 276 -11.00 6.74 9.77
CA LEU A 276 -9.73 6.04 9.88
C LEU A 276 -8.65 6.83 9.12
N PRO A 277 -7.98 7.79 9.74
CA PRO A 277 -6.92 8.57 9.09
C PRO A 277 -5.68 7.73 8.78
N ALA A 278 -5.14 7.87 7.56
CA ALA A 278 -3.94 7.17 7.14
C ALA A 278 -2.72 7.52 8.01
N GLY A 279 -1.94 6.51 8.41
CA GLY A 279 -0.72 6.70 9.19
C GLY A 279 -0.93 7.06 10.66
N GLN A 280 -2.17 6.98 11.16
CA GLN A 280 -2.51 7.28 12.56
C GLN A 280 -3.28 6.13 13.21
N THR A 281 -3.41 6.19 14.54
CA THR A 281 -4.17 5.23 15.35
C THR A 281 -5.46 5.86 15.86
N VAL A 282 -6.58 5.19 15.62
CA VAL A 282 -7.88 5.52 16.18
C VAL A 282 -8.10 4.67 17.43
N ASN A 283 -8.31 5.33 18.56
CA ASN A 283 -8.65 4.71 19.82
C ASN A 283 -10.14 4.96 20.07
N LEU A 284 -10.93 3.89 20.15
CA LEU A 284 -12.38 3.98 20.33
C LEU A 284 -12.76 3.40 21.69
N LEU A 285 -13.43 4.19 22.52
CA LEU A 285 -14.08 3.73 23.74
C LEU A 285 -15.58 3.57 23.49
N ILE A 286 -16.12 2.41 23.85
CA ILE A 286 -17.56 2.13 23.88
C ILE A 286 -17.93 1.82 25.33
N ASP A 287 -18.67 2.68 26.00
CA ASP A 287 -19.17 2.44 27.35
C ASP A 287 -20.61 1.92 27.28
N VAL A 288 -20.82 0.69 27.72
CA VAL A 288 -22.12 0.01 27.75
C VAL A 288 -22.70 -0.10 29.16
N GLY A 289 -22.00 0.41 30.18
CA GLY A 289 -22.39 0.29 31.58
C GLY A 289 -23.36 1.36 32.08
N GLN A 290 -23.72 2.33 31.24
CA GLN A 290 -24.52 3.47 31.67
C GLN A 290 -26.03 3.20 31.59
N GLU A 291 -26.78 3.67 32.60
CA GLU A 291 -28.25 3.57 32.62
C GLU A 291 -28.90 4.27 31.41
N ALA A 292 -28.22 5.27 30.83
CA ALA A 292 -28.68 6.05 29.69
C ALA A 292 -28.43 5.38 28.31
N GLY A 293 -27.76 4.22 28.27
CA GLY A 293 -27.44 3.50 27.03
C GLY A 293 -25.95 3.51 26.70
N ILE A 294 -25.62 3.35 25.41
CA ILE A 294 -24.25 3.27 24.91
C ILE A 294 -23.69 4.68 24.73
N SER A 295 -22.48 4.95 25.26
CA SER A 295 -21.72 6.15 24.92
C SER A 295 -20.42 5.79 24.21
N VAL A 296 -19.96 6.68 23.34
CA VAL A 296 -18.77 6.50 22.50
C VAL A 296 -17.81 7.65 22.77
N ARG A 297 -16.50 7.40 22.73
CA ARG A 297 -15.47 8.45 22.64
C ARG A 297 -14.38 8.01 21.68
N MET A 298 -13.81 8.94 20.95
CA MET A 298 -12.77 8.67 19.97
C MET A 298 -11.56 9.58 20.16
N GLU A 299 -10.36 9.00 20.10
CA GLU A 299 -9.10 9.74 20.17
C GLU A 299 -8.15 9.29 19.06
N ILE A 300 -7.58 10.25 18.34
CA ILE A 300 -6.63 9.98 17.24
C ILE A 300 -5.22 10.29 17.73
N THR A 301 -4.34 9.28 17.67
CA THR A 301 -2.95 9.35 18.14
C THR A 301 -1.97 9.01 17.01
N PRO A 302 -0.66 9.28 17.19
CA PRO A 302 0.38 8.74 16.31
C PRO A 302 0.32 7.21 16.17
N TRP A 303 0.91 6.68 15.08
CA TRP A 303 0.81 5.29 14.65
C TRP A 303 1.10 4.21 15.71
N ASN A 304 1.98 4.46 16.67
CA ASN A 304 2.38 3.48 17.69
C ASN A 304 1.90 3.83 19.10
N GLU A 305 0.95 4.76 19.23
CA GLU A 305 0.45 5.23 20.52
C GLU A 305 -0.98 4.77 20.74
N VAL A 306 -1.21 4.06 21.85
CA VAL A 306 -2.56 3.67 22.30
C VAL A 306 -2.99 4.61 23.42
N TYR A 307 -4.12 5.28 23.21
CA TYR A 307 -4.69 6.20 24.20
C TYR A 307 -5.14 5.42 25.45
N GLN A 308 -4.83 5.96 26.63
CA GLN A 308 -5.24 5.37 27.91
C GLN A 308 -6.45 6.14 28.43
N TRP A 309 -7.59 5.46 28.52
CA TRP A 309 -8.83 6.07 29.01
C TRP A 309 -8.78 6.27 30.52
N GLU A 310 -8.98 7.50 30.98
CA GLU A 310 -9.11 7.77 32.41
C GLU A 310 -10.37 7.10 33.00
N ILE A 311 -10.27 6.71 34.27
CA ILE A 311 -11.38 6.16 35.06
C ILE A 311 -12.12 7.36 35.65
N TRP A 312 -13.42 7.49 35.35
CA TRP A 312 -14.30 8.48 35.94
C TRP A 312 -15.03 7.89 37.14
#